data_AF-A0A7T4QSR2-F1
#
_entry.id   AF-A0A7T4QSR2-F1
#
_cell.length_a   1.000
_cell.length_b   1.000
_cell.length_c   1.000
_cell.angle_alpha   90.00
_cell.angle_beta   90.00
_cell.angle_gamma   90.00
#
_symmetry.space_group_name_H-M   'P 1'
#
loop_
_entity.id
_entity.type
_entity.pdbx_description
1 polymer ?
#
loop_
_entity_poly.entity_id
_entity_poly.type
_entity_poly.pdbx_seq_one_letter_code
_entity_poly.pdbx_strand_id
1 'polypeptide(L)'
;MKALIIIDVQYDFLPGGALAVNHGDEILHTINELQTQYDLVVATQDWHPRGHKSFYTSHPGKEPFEEIKLNGLDQVLWPEHCIQGTKGAEFVSGLSTNAIEAIFRKGMDKEIDSYSGFFDNGRKKSTGMGDYLKGRGVTEVAVCGVAADYCVYYTANDALDLGFKSSIIAGASKPIDLERYDRVKKDFISKSGTII
;
A
#
# COMPACT_ATOMS: atom_id res chain seq x y z
N MET A 1 -13.19 10.35 14.63
CA MET A 1 -11.72 10.33 14.70
C MET A 1 -11.17 10.21 13.28
N LYS A 2 -10.09 10.92 12.96
CA LYS A 2 -9.39 10.86 11.68
C LYS A 2 -8.09 10.07 11.81
N ALA A 3 -7.88 9.10 10.92
CA ALA A 3 -6.64 8.31 10.90
C ALA A 3 -5.80 8.60 9.65
N LEU A 4 -4.49 8.62 9.81
CA LEU A 4 -3.52 8.57 8.71
C LEU A 4 -3.10 7.11 8.50
N ILE A 5 -3.16 6.63 7.26
CA ILE A 5 -2.67 5.32 6.84
C ILE A 5 -1.45 5.52 5.95
N ILE A 6 -0.27 5.16 6.45
CA ILE A 6 1.00 5.27 5.73
C ILE A 6 1.28 3.94 5.02
N ILE A 7 1.25 3.95 3.69
CA ILE A 7 1.36 2.74 2.87
C ILE A 7 2.80 2.50 2.45
N ASP A 8 3.35 1.37 2.89
CA ASP A 8 4.50 0.68 2.31
C ASP A 8 5.74 1.57 2.05
N VAL A 9 6.08 2.47 2.99
CA VAL A 9 7.27 3.34 2.90
C VAL A 9 8.54 2.54 3.27
N GLN A 10 8.83 1.51 2.47
CA GLN A 10 9.86 0.50 2.68
C GLN A 10 11.02 0.68 1.71
N TYR A 11 12.21 0.17 2.06
CA TYR A 11 13.42 0.34 1.25
C TYR A 11 13.26 -0.15 -0.20
N ASP A 12 12.60 -1.28 -0.43
CA ASP A 12 12.46 -1.82 -1.79
C ASP A 12 11.60 -0.96 -2.71
N PHE A 13 10.73 -0.11 -2.16
CA PHE A 13 9.86 0.77 -2.94
C PHE A 13 10.43 2.18 -3.15
N LEU A 14 11.51 2.56 -2.47
CA LEU A 14 12.14 3.86 -2.64
C LEU A 14 13.40 3.77 -3.52
N PRO A 15 13.96 4.89 -4.02
CA PRO A 15 15.13 4.86 -4.89
C PRO A 15 16.29 4.02 -4.36
N GLY A 16 16.78 3.11 -5.21
CA GLY A 16 17.81 2.12 -4.85
C GLY A 16 17.25 0.76 -4.40
N GLY A 17 15.93 0.65 -4.18
CA GLY A 17 15.23 -0.58 -3.85
C GLY A 17 14.93 -1.48 -5.05
N ALA A 18 14.51 -2.72 -4.79
CA ALA A 18 14.26 -3.73 -5.83
C ALA A 18 13.04 -3.42 -6.74
N LEU A 19 12.08 -2.64 -6.25
CA LEU A 19 10.88 -2.20 -6.97
C LEU A 19 10.66 -0.69 -6.74
N ALA A 20 11.73 0.08 -6.96
CA ALA A 20 11.76 1.50 -6.64
C ALA A 20 10.71 2.30 -7.44
N VAL A 21 9.89 3.07 -6.72
CA VAL A 21 9.05 4.13 -7.26
C VAL A 21 9.94 5.35 -7.52
N ASN A 22 9.87 5.88 -8.74
CA ASN A 22 10.65 7.07 -9.12
C ASN A 22 10.32 8.24 -8.18
N HIS A 23 11.37 8.85 -7.60
CA HIS A 23 11.23 9.95 -6.65
C HIS A 23 10.34 9.62 -5.44
N GLY A 24 10.23 8.34 -5.09
CA GLY A 24 9.38 7.86 -4.00
C GLY A 24 9.77 8.42 -2.63
N ASP A 25 11.02 8.79 -2.43
CA ASP A 25 11.57 9.35 -1.20
C ASP A 25 11.20 10.82 -0.95
N GLU A 26 10.77 11.57 -1.96
CA GLU A 26 10.35 12.97 -1.83
C GLU A 26 9.12 13.15 -0.90
N ILE A 27 8.35 12.09 -0.67
CA ILE A 27 7.16 12.13 0.20
C ILE A 27 7.50 12.07 1.69
N LEU A 28 8.73 11.67 2.06
CA LEU A 28 9.08 11.34 3.45
C LEU A 28 8.90 12.53 4.40
N HIS A 29 9.37 13.71 3.98
CA HIS A 29 9.25 14.92 4.79
C HIS A 29 7.78 15.25 5.07
N THR A 30 6.95 15.28 4.03
CA THR A 30 5.51 15.55 4.14
C THR A 30 4.79 14.51 4.98
N ILE A 31 5.07 13.21 4.80
CA ILE A 31 4.50 12.15 5.63
C ILE A 31 4.83 12.37 7.11
N ASN A 32 6.08 12.69 7.43
CA ASN A 32 6.51 12.92 8.80
C ASN A 32 5.79 14.12 9.45
N GLU A 33 5.56 15.20 8.72
CA GLU A 33 4.82 16.37 9.22
C GLU A 33 3.33 16.07 9.44
N LEU A 34 2.72 15.34 8.51
CA LEU A 34 1.30 15.00 8.54
C LEU A 34 0.92 14.18 9.77
N GLN A 35 1.80 13.31 10.28
CA GLN A 35 1.50 12.44 11.42
C GLN A 35 0.93 13.19 12.64
N THR A 36 1.36 14.43 12.86
CA THR A 36 0.90 15.26 13.99
C THR A 36 -0.51 15.84 13.82
N GLN A 37 -1.09 15.73 12.63
CA GLN A 37 -2.38 16.32 12.28
C GLN A 37 -3.54 15.32 12.37
N TYR A 38 -3.25 14.05 12.68
CA TYR A 38 -4.24 12.98 12.76
C TYR A 38 -4.31 12.42 14.18
N ASP A 39 -5.51 11.96 14.55
CA ASP A 39 -5.77 11.41 15.89
C ASP A 39 -5.14 10.02 16.08
N LEU A 40 -4.92 9.31 14.97
CA LEU A 40 -4.35 7.96 14.92
C LEU A 40 -3.49 7.82 13.68
N VAL A 41 -2.29 7.26 13.82
CA VAL A 41 -1.44 6.89 12.69
C VAL A 41 -1.23 5.38 12.69
N VAL A 42 -1.46 4.76 11.54
CA VAL A 42 -1.14 3.36 11.29
C VAL A 42 -0.31 3.26 10.01
N ALA A 43 0.43 2.16 9.88
CA ALA A 43 1.20 1.90 8.67
C ALA A 43 0.99 0.49 8.16
N THR A 44 1.25 0.28 6.87
CA THR A 44 1.33 -1.05 6.27
C THR A 44 2.75 -1.40 5.89
N GLN A 45 3.00 -2.70 5.77
CA GLN A 45 4.20 -3.23 5.14
C GLN A 45 3.80 -4.36 4.21
N ASP A 46 4.30 -4.34 2.97
CA ASP A 46 4.41 -5.58 2.21
C ASP A 46 5.42 -6.50 2.89
N TRP A 47 5.02 -7.77 2.99
CA TRP A 47 5.74 -8.73 3.81
C TRP A 47 5.71 -10.12 3.16
N HIS A 48 6.28 -10.22 1.97
CA HIS A 48 6.16 -11.39 1.10
C HIS A 48 7.09 -12.54 1.51
N PRO A 49 6.59 -13.79 1.63
CA PRO A 49 7.48 -14.94 1.76
C PRO A 49 8.36 -15.10 0.52
N ARG A 50 9.52 -15.74 0.66
CA ARG A 50 10.36 -16.08 -0.50
C ARG A 50 9.59 -16.95 -1.49
N GLY A 51 9.70 -16.61 -2.78
CA GLY A 51 8.97 -17.28 -3.85
C GLY A 51 7.46 -17.02 -3.83
N HIS A 52 7.02 -15.87 -3.30
CA HIS A 52 5.65 -15.42 -3.40
C HIS A 52 5.20 -15.40 -4.88
N LYS A 53 3.94 -15.74 -5.14
CA LYS A 53 3.42 -15.91 -6.51
C LYS A 53 3.19 -14.61 -7.27
N SER A 54 3.30 -13.46 -6.61
CA SER A 54 3.41 -12.18 -7.32
C SER A 54 4.79 -11.96 -7.94
N PHE A 55 5.82 -12.70 -7.54
CA PHE A 55 7.16 -12.52 -8.12
C PHE A 55 7.30 -13.23 -9.46
N TYR A 56 7.88 -12.55 -10.44
CA TYR A 56 8.11 -13.13 -11.77
C TYR A 56 9.01 -14.38 -11.71
N THR A 57 9.98 -14.41 -10.78
CA THR A 57 10.89 -15.54 -10.54
C THR A 57 10.18 -16.83 -10.12
N SER A 58 8.95 -16.72 -9.60
CA SER A 58 8.11 -17.87 -9.23
C SER A 58 7.42 -18.54 -10.42
N HIS A 59 7.58 -17.99 -11.63
CA HIS A 59 6.92 -18.43 -12.86
C HIS A 59 7.97 -18.59 -13.99
N PRO A 60 8.36 -19.82 -14.34
CA PRO A 60 9.38 -20.04 -15.37
C PRO A 60 9.02 -19.40 -16.72
N GLY A 61 9.96 -18.66 -17.30
CA GLY A 61 9.81 -18.00 -18.61
C GLY A 61 8.95 -16.74 -18.60
N LYS A 62 8.67 -16.18 -17.42
CA LYS A 62 8.01 -14.89 -17.25
C LYS A 62 9.00 -13.78 -16.93
N GLU A 63 8.63 -12.57 -17.26
CA GLU A 63 9.36 -11.34 -17.01
C GLU A 63 8.64 -10.43 -16.01
N PRO A 64 9.35 -9.50 -15.36
CA PRO A 64 8.73 -8.46 -14.54
C PRO A 64 7.68 -7.66 -15.35
N PHE A 65 6.64 -7.22 -14.65
CA PHE A 65 5.51 -6.42 -15.12
C PHE A 65 4.55 -7.13 -16.09
N GLU A 66 4.76 -8.40 -16.41
CA GLU A 66 3.77 -9.20 -17.14
C GLU A 66 2.49 -9.41 -16.32
N GLU A 67 1.33 -9.37 -16.98
CA GLU A 67 0.06 -9.75 -16.37
C GLU A 67 -0.28 -11.23 -16.63
N ILE A 68 -0.70 -11.94 -15.59
CA ILE A 68 -1.16 -13.33 -15.66
C ILE A 68 -2.47 -13.52 -14.90
N LYS A 69 -3.11 -14.67 -15.11
CA LYS A 69 -4.18 -15.16 -14.23
C LYS A 69 -3.57 -16.08 -13.17
N LEU A 70 -3.52 -15.63 -11.93
CA LEU A 70 -3.09 -16.43 -10.77
C LEU A 70 -4.32 -16.85 -9.98
N ASN A 71 -4.60 -18.15 -9.92
CA ASN A 71 -5.75 -18.69 -9.18
C ASN A 71 -7.10 -18.03 -9.55
N GLY A 72 -7.25 -17.60 -10.81
CA GLY A 72 -8.45 -16.94 -11.34
C GLY A 72 -8.47 -15.41 -11.18
N LEU A 73 -7.48 -14.81 -10.52
CA LEU A 73 -7.35 -13.36 -10.33
C LEU A 73 -6.32 -12.77 -11.28
N ASP A 74 -6.51 -11.52 -11.69
CA ASP A 74 -5.48 -10.76 -12.40
C ASP A 74 -4.30 -10.48 -11.47
N GLN A 75 -3.08 -10.74 -11.95
CA GLN A 75 -1.84 -10.55 -11.20
C GLN A 75 -0.78 -9.96 -12.12
N VAL A 76 -0.26 -8.79 -11.73
CA VAL A 76 0.98 -8.25 -12.29
C VAL A 76 2.14 -8.98 -11.63
N LEU A 77 3.10 -9.46 -12.41
CA LEU A 77 4.32 -10.06 -11.90
C LEU A 77 5.33 -8.96 -11.55
N TRP A 78 5.95 -9.05 -10.38
CA TRP A 78 6.86 -8.05 -9.87
C TRP A 78 8.28 -8.62 -9.73
N PRO A 79 9.34 -7.79 -9.76
CA PRO A 79 10.63 -8.15 -9.18
C PRO A 79 10.47 -8.68 -7.76
N GLU A 80 11.40 -9.50 -7.27
CA GLU A 80 11.40 -9.87 -5.86
C GLU A 80 11.60 -8.63 -4.98
N HIS A 81 10.68 -8.38 -4.06
CA HIS A 81 10.68 -7.19 -3.21
C HIS A 81 10.02 -7.50 -1.86
N CYS A 82 10.31 -6.68 -0.86
CA CYS A 82 9.71 -6.71 0.48
C CYS A 82 9.66 -8.12 1.09
N ILE A 83 10.70 -8.92 0.83
CA ILE A 83 10.81 -10.28 1.34
C ILE A 83 10.93 -10.23 2.87
N GLN A 84 10.19 -11.09 3.56
CA GLN A 84 10.18 -11.15 5.03
C GLN A 84 11.59 -11.22 5.62
N GLY A 85 11.87 -10.29 6.54
CA GLY A 85 13.12 -10.23 7.29
C GLY A 85 14.33 -9.71 6.50
N THR A 86 14.15 -9.23 5.27
CA THR A 86 15.22 -8.55 4.53
C THR A 86 15.21 -7.05 4.79
N LYS A 87 16.34 -6.40 4.47
CA LYS A 87 16.47 -4.94 4.53
C LYS A 87 15.44 -4.24 3.65
N GLY A 88 15.16 -4.80 2.48
CA GLY A 88 14.20 -4.25 1.52
C GLY A 88 12.77 -4.11 2.08
N ALA A 89 12.39 -5.00 3.00
CA ALA A 89 11.09 -4.98 3.65
C ALA A 89 11.02 -4.07 4.90
N GLU A 90 12.14 -3.51 5.37
CA GLU A 90 12.12 -2.56 6.48
C GLU A 90 11.57 -1.20 6.04
N PHE A 91 10.94 -0.47 6.96
CA PHE A 91 10.72 0.96 6.75
C PHE A 91 12.04 1.69 6.56
N VAL A 92 12.05 2.70 5.68
CA VAL A 92 13.26 3.50 5.50
C VAL A 92 13.56 4.33 6.73
N SER A 93 14.85 4.55 7.01
CA SER A 93 15.31 5.34 8.16
C SER A 93 14.82 6.81 8.16
N GLY A 94 14.39 7.33 7.01
CA GLY A 94 13.83 8.67 6.88
C GLY A 94 12.36 8.77 7.32
N LEU A 95 11.67 7.65 7.56
CA LEU A 95 10.31 7.65 8.09
C LEU A 95 10.34 7.71 9.63
N SER A 96 9.70 8.72 10.21
CA SER A 96 9.44 8.78 11.64
C SER A 96 8.37 7.76 12.01
N THR A 97 8.70 6.79 12.86
CA THR A 97 7.79 5.70 13.24
C THR A 97 7.17 5.87 14.62
N ASN A 98 7.59 6.87 15.40
CA ASN A 98 7.18 7.04 16.79
C ASN A 98 5.67 7.26 16.99
N ALA A 99 4.98 7.89 16.03
CA ALA A 99 3.53 8.12 16.12
C ALA A 99 2.71 6.95 15.55
N ILE A 100 3.35 5.97 14.88
CA ILE A 100 2.67 4.81 14.29
C ILE A 100 2.27 3.86 15.42
N GLU A 101 0.98 3.76 15.69
CA GLU A 101 0.45 2.94 16.79
C GLU A 101 0.33 1.46 16.42
N ALA A 102 0.15 1.15 15.14
CA ALA A 102 0.02 -0.22 14.66
C ALA A 102 0.58 -0.35 13.24
N ILE A 103 1.20 -1.50 12.98
CA ILE A 103 1.74 -1.88 11.67
C ILE A 103 0.99 -3.13 11.20
N PHE A 104 0.37 -3.04 10.02
CA PHE A 104 -0.37 -4.12 9.39
C PHE A 104 0.41 -4.70 8.22
N ARG A 105 0.87 -5.94 8.36
CA ARG A 105 1.59 -6.65 7.30
C ARG A 105 0.61 -7.31 6.34
N LYS A 106 0.88 -7.16 5.04
CA LYS A 106 0.08 -7.72 3.95
C LYS A 106 0.96 -8.54 2.99
N GLY A 107 0.32 -9.30 2.10
CA GLY A 107 1.03 -10.11 1.09
C GLY A 107 1.76 -11.34 1.65
N MET A 108 1.36 -11.82 2.84
CA MET A 108 2.05 -12.92 3.53
C MET A 108 1.68 -14.32 3.03
N ASP A 109 0.54 -14.46 2.34
CA ASP A 109 0.14 -15.74 1.76
C ASP A 109 0.84 -15.93 0.42
N LYS A 110 1.62 -17.01 0.28
CA LYS A 110 2.40 -17.26 -0.93
C LYS A 110 1.57 -17.28 -2.21
N GLU A 111 0.31 -17.69 -2.13
CA GLU A 111 -0.54 -17.98 -3.30
C GLU A 111 -1.49 -16.83 -3.68
N ILE A 112 -1.51 -15.74 -2.90
CA ILE A 112 -2.39 -14.60 -3.15
C ILE A 112 -1.75 -13.28 -2.69
N ASP A 113 -1.69 -12.36 -3.63
CA ASP A 113 -1.14 -11.03 -3.40
C ASP A 113 -2.14 -10.11 -2.66
N SER A 114 -1.66 -8.99 -2.13
CA SER A 114 -2.44 -8.08 -1.30
C SER A 114 -2.00 -6.63 -1.50
N TYR A 115 -2.62 -5.92 -2.43
CA TYR A 115 -2.37 -4.49 -2.62
C TYR A 115 -3.03 -3.66 -1.51
N SER A 116 -4.27 -3.98 -1.18
CA SER A 116 -4.99 -3.28 -0.11
C SER A 116 -4.38 -3.59 1.25
N GLY A 117 -4.27 -2.56 2.09
CA GLY A 117 -3.96 -2.72 3.50
C GLY A 117 -5.08 -3.37 4.31
N PHE A 118 -6.28 -3.54 3.74
CA PHE A 118 -7.43 -4.16 4.41
C PHE A 118 -7.60 -5.64 4.08
N PHE A 119 -7.38 -6.04 2.83
CA PHE A 119 -7.68 -7.38 2.34
C PHE A 119 -6.65 -7.86 1.31
N ASP A 120 -6.53 -9.18 1.17
CA ASP A 120 -5.89 -9.77 -0.01
C ASP A 120 -6.67 -9.44 -1.30
N ASN A 121 -6.02 -9.59 -2.47
CA ASN A 121 -6.59 -9.21 -3.77
C ASN A 121 -7.87 -10.00 -4.13
N GLY A 122 -8.08 -11.16 -3.52
CA GLY A 122 -9.29 -11.95 -3.66
C GLY A 122 -10.35 -11.67 -2.60
N ARG A 123 -10.07 -10.74 -1.68
CA ARG A 123 -10.86 -10.42 -0.47
C ARG A 123 -11.22 -11.64 0.36
N LYS A 124 -10.35 -12.65 0.37
CA LYS A 124 -10.56 -13.91 1.10
C LYS A 124 -10.14 -13.79 2.56
N LYS A 125 -9.10 -12.99 2.83
CA LYS A 125 -8.55 -12.74 4.17
C LYS A 125 -8.46 -11.24 4.43
N SER A 126 -8.81 -10.87 5.66
CA SER A 126 -8.61 -9.53 6.21
C SER A 126 -7.25 -9.42 6.88
N THR A 127 -6.62 -8.25 6.82
CA THR A 127 -5.42 -7.92 7.61
C THR A 127 -5.73 -7.58 9.07
N GLY A 128 -7.02 -7.36 9.39
CA GLY A 128 -7.49 -6.87 10.68
C GLY A 128 -7.45 -5.34 10.83
N MET A 129 -6.87 -4.60 9.86
CA MET A 129 -6.78 -3.13 9.93
C MET A 129 -8.16 -2.47 9.99
N GLY A 130 -9.13 -2.97 9.23
CA GLY A 130 -10.50 -2.42 9.22
C GLY A 130 -11.18 -2.50 10.57
N ASP A 131 -11.11 -3.66 11.23
CA ASP A 131 -11.70 -3.88 12.55
C ASP A 131 -10.97 -3.07 13.62
N TYR A 132 -9.65 -2.97 13.52
CA TYR A 132 -8.84 -2.12 14.40
C TYR A 132 -9.28 -0.65 14.30
N LEU A 133 -9.35 -0.08 13.10
CA LEU A 133 -9.75 1.31 12.89
C LEU A 133 -11.18 1.57 13.39
N LYS A 134 -12.13 0.66 13.10
CA LYS A 134 -13.52 0.76 13.60
C LYS A 134 -13.58 0.68 15.12
N GLY A 135 -12.84 -0.24 15.73
CA GLY A 135 -12.74 -0.38 17.18
C GLY A 135 -12.15 0.86 17.87
N ARG A 136 -11.30 1.61 17.17
CA ARG A 136 -10.76 2.91 17.61
C ARG A 136 -11.70 4.10 17.39
N GLY A 137 -12.87 3.89 16.77
CA GLY A 137 -13.83 4.96 16.47
C GLY A 137 -13.44 5.85 15.29
N VAL A 138 -12.60 5.33 14.38
CA VAL A 138 -12.22 6.02 13.15
C VAL A 138 -13.42 6.12 12.20
N THR A 139 -13.64 7.31 11.66
CA THR A 139 -14.72 7.60 10.72
C THR A 139 -14.20 8.13 9.38
N GLU A 140 -12.99 8.66 9.38
CA GLU A 140 -12.33 9.21 8.20
C GLU A 140 -10.88 8.74 8.15
N VAL A 141 -10.41 8.33 6.97
CA VAL A 141 -9.04 7.91 6.73
C VAL A 141 -8.43 8.77 5.63
N ALA A 142 -7.18 9.16 5.82
CA ALA A 142 -6.35 9.72 4.77
C ALA A 142 -5.19 8.76 4.50
N VAL A 143 -4.99 8.41 3.23
CA VAL A 143 -4.04 7.41 2.77
C VAL A 143 -2.91 8.11 2.03
N CYS A 144 -1.68 7.78 2.38
CA CYS A 144 -0.46 8.28 1.73
C CYS A 144 0.57 7.16 1.57
N GLY A 145 1.71 7.43 0.92
CA GLY A 145 2.77 6.44 0.72
C GLY A 145 2.87 5.96 -0.72
N VAL A 146 3.28 4.71 -0.93
CA VAL A 146 3.56 4.15 -2.26
C VAL A 146 2.97 2.75 -2.46
N ALA A 147 2.66 2.33 -3.68
CA ALA A 147 2.52 3.17 -4.86
C ALA A 147 1.11 3.80 -4.92
N ALA A 148 1.03 5.07 -5.32
CA ALA A 148 -0.21 5.86 -5.37
C ALA A 148 -1.30 5.20 -6.24
N ASP A 149 -0.89 4.52 -7.30
CA ASP A 149 -1.77 3.83 -8.23
C ASP A 149 -2.10 2.39 -7.78
N TYR A 150 -1.25 1.73 -6.99
CA TYR A 150 -1.53 0.40 -6.44
C TYR A 150 -1.96 0.46 -4.98
N CYS A 151 -1.08 0.12 -4.04
CA CYS A 151 -1.44 -0.13 -2.65
C CYS A 151 -2.21 1.03 -2.01
N VAL A 152 -1.85 2.28 -2.31
CA VAL A 152 -2.56 3.47 -1.84
C VAL A 152 -3.98 3.51 -2.38
N TYR A 153 -4.17 3.40 -3.70
CA TYR A 153 -5.49 3.41 -4.33
C TYR A 153 -6.37 2.25 -3.88
N TYR A 154 -5.85 1.02 -3.86
CA TYR A 154 -6.63 -0.15 -3.41
C TYR A 154 -7.05 -0.01 -1.94
N THR A 155 -6.15 0.46 -1.07
CA THR A 155 -6.46 0.70 0.34
C THR A 155 -7.51 1.81 0.49
N ALA A 156 -7.35 2.92 -0.23
CA ALA A 156 -8.29 4.03 -0.17
C ALA A 156 -9.68 3.62 -0.68
N ASN A 157 -9.76 2.82 -1.76
CA ASN A 157 -11.01 2.31 -2.29
C ASN A 157 -11.69 1.33 -1.32
N ASP A 158 -10.94 0.39 -0.75
CA ASP A 158 -11.49 -0.56 0.24
C ASP A 158 -11.96 0.13 1.52
N ALA A 159 -11.34 1.26 1.89
CA ALA A 159 -11.84 2.08 2.99
C ALA A 159 -13.25 2.65 2.72
N LEU A 160 -13.54 3.05 1.48
CA LEU A 160 -14.90 3.48 1.09
C LEU A 160 -15.89 2.32 1.24
N ASP A 161 -15.54 1.13 0.74
CA ASP A 161 -16.38 -0.07 0.86
C ASP A 161 -16.64 -0.46 2.32
N LEU A 162 -15.69 -0.18 3.21
CA LEU A 162 -15.80 -0.40 4.64
C LEU A 162 -16.60 0.68 5.39
N GLY A 163 -17.01 1.75 4.71
CA GLY A 163 -17.84 2.83 5.24
C GLY A 163 -17.07 4.01 5.85
N PHE A 164 -15.75 4.09 5.65
CA PHE A 164 -14.98 5.27 6.03
C PHE A 164 -15.13 6.36 4.96
N LYS A 165 -15.07 7.64 5.37
CA LYS A 165 -14.69 8.68 4.41
C LYS A 165 -13.22 8.50 4.07
N SER A 166 -12.87 8.44 2.79
CA SER A 166 -11.53 8.07 2.35
C SER A 166 -10.94 9.15 1.46
N SER A 167 -9.69 9.53 1.77
CA SER A 167 -8.92 10.48 0.97
C SER A 167 -7.56 9.91 0.60
N ILE A 168 -7.05 10.26 -0.59
CA ILE A 168 -5.64 10.08 -0.95
C ILE A 168 -4.95 11.43 -0.84
N ILE A 169 -3.82 11.48 -0.11
CA ILE A 169 -3.00 12.69 0.02
C ILE A 169 -2.02 12.74 -1.15
N ALA A 170 -2.33 13.52 -2.19
CA ALA A 170 -1.56 13.52 -3.43
C ALA A 170 -0.13 14.03 -3.23
N GLY A 171 0.06 15.04 -2.38
CA GLY A 171 1.40 15.59 -2.06
C GLY A 171 2.29 14.63 -1.25
N ALA A 172 1.71 13.55 -0.70
CA ALA A 172 2.41 12.55 0.10
C ALA A 172 2.32 11.14 -0.52
N SER A 173 2.03 11.05 -1.82
CA SER A 173 1.93 9.77 -2.55
C SER A 173 2.62 9.83 -3.90
N LYS A 174 3.30 8.75 -4.30
CA LYS A 174 3.97 8.64 -5.61
C LYS A 174 3.52 7.38 -6.36
N PRO A 175 3.09 7.47 -7.63
CA PRO A 175 2.71 6.31 -8.43
C PRO A 175 3.91 5.64 -9.10
N ILE A 176 3.77 4.36 -9.44
CA ILE A 176 4.68 3.68 -10.37
C ILE A 176 4.44 4.20 -11.79
N ASP A 177 3.18 4.22 -12.21
CA ASP A 177 2.77 4.65 -13.55
C ASP A 177 1.80 5.83 -13.48
N LEU A 178 2.19 6.96 -14.08
CA LEU A 178 1.41 8.20 -14.04
C LEU A 178 0.09 8.08 -14.80
N GLU A 179 0.07 7.40 -15.94
CA GLU A 179 -1.16 7.26 -16.73
C GLU A 179 -2.19 6.40 -15.99
N ARG A 180 -1.74 5.33 -15.35
CA ARG A 180 -2.54 4.46 -14.51
C ARG A 180 -3.04 5.23 -13.29
N TYR A 181 -2.18 6.04 -12.66
CA TYR A 181 -2.57 6.89 -11.55
C TYR A 181 -3.72 7.85 -11.93
N ASP A 182 -3.62 8.52 -13.09
CA ASP A 182 -4.67 9.40 -13.58
C ASP A 182 -6.00 8.68 -13.81
N ARG A 183 -5.97 7.42 -14.25
CA ARG A 183 -7.17 6.59 -14.41
C ARG A 183 -7.78 6.24 -13.05
N VAL A 184 -7.00 5.68 -12.13
CA VAL A 184 -7.51 5.22 -10.84
C VAL A 184 -7.93 6.40 -9.94
N LYS A 185 -7.30 7.56 -10.09
CA LYS A 185 -7.72 8.80 -9.43
C LYS A 185 -9.13 9.22 -9.83
N LYS A 186 -9.45 9.18 -11.13
CA LYS A 186 -10.80 9.50 -11.63
C LYS A 186 -11.83 8.48 -11.13
N ASP A 187 -11.49 7.21 -11.17
CA ASP A 187 -12.33 6.14 -10.62
C ASP A 187 -12.61 6.36 -9.12
N PHE A 188 -11.57 6.62 -8.32
CA PHE A 188 -11.71 6.86 -6.88
C PHE A 188 -12.63 8.04 -6.57
N ILE A 189 -12.48 9.15 -7.31
CA ILE A 189 -13.35 10.33 -7.18
C ILE A 189 -14.80 9.99 -7.55
N SER A 190 -15.02 9.19 -8.60
CA SER A 190 -16.37 8.78 -9.00
C SER A 190 -17.10 7.96 -7.93
N LYS A 191 -16.34 7.32 -7.03
CA LYS A 191 -16.83 6.55 -5.88
C LYS A 191 -16.94 7.39 -4.59
N SER A 192 -16.94 8.71 -4.69
CA SER A 192 -16.97 9.66 -3.57
C SER A 192 -15.69 9.73 -2.73
N GLY A 193 -14.59 9.14 -3.20
CA GLY A 193 -13.27 9.36 -2.63
C GLY A 193 -12.78 10.79 -2.93
N THR A 194 -11.93 11.33 -2.06
CA THR A 194 -11.37 12.68 -2.25
C THR A 194 -9.87 12.66 -2.42
N ILE A 195 -9.34 13.55 -3.26
CA ILE A 195 -7.91 13.77 -3.40
C ILE A 195 -7.60 15.09 -2.72
N ILE A 196 -6.70 15.07 -1.74
CA ILE A 196 -6.32 16.23 -0.93
C ILE A 196 -4.82 16.47 -0.96
#